data_AF-A0A534SRZ6-F1
#
_entry.id   AF-A0A534SRZ6-F1
#
_cell.length_a   1.000
_cell.length_b   1.000
_cell.length_c   1.000
_cell.angle_alpha   90.00
_cell.angle_beta   90.00
_cell.angle_gamma   90.00
#
_symmetry.space_group_name_H-M   'P 1'
#
loop_
_entity.id
_entity.type
_entity.pdbx_description
1 polymer ?
#
loop_
_entity_poly.entity_id
_entity_poly.type
_entity_poly.pdbx_seq_one_letter_code
_entity_poly.pdbx_strand_id
1 'polypeptide(L)'
;MSEIGVKTHLHRSTAHRILMALEYNDLIQQNPENGKYRLGIKLFRLGHQAVSHLNLREICRPFLTRIMNETKETVHLAVLDEDQVLYLDKVEGPHALRMPSRVGRRIPTYCTSLGKAMLSCLDDQEVKNIFRNQVLRPYTANTVKTLNPLLTELRMIR
;
A
#
# COMPACT_ATOMS: atom_id res chain seq x y z
N MET A 1 -18.54 13.11 -16.82
CA MET A 1 -18.92 13.79 -15.56
C MET A 1 -19.92 13.00 -14.71
N SER A 2 -20.94 12.34 -15.28
CA SER A 2 -21.93 11.57 -14.50
C SER A 2 -21.29 10.44 -13.69
N GLU A 3 -20.33 9.71 -14.25
CA GLU A 3 -19.68 8.57 -13.58
C GLU A 3 -18.97 8.97 -12.27
N ILE A 4 -18.23 10.09 -12.27
CA ILE A 4 -17.52 10.57 -11.07
C ILE A 4 -18.52 10.96 -9.99
N GLY A 5 -19.53 11.78 -10.33
CA GLY A 5 -20.57 12.19 -9.37
C GLY A 5 -21.30 11.00 -8.74
N VAL A 6 -21.60 9.96 -9.54
CA VAL A 6 -22.22 8.72 -9.05
C VAL A 6 -21.28 7.97 -8.09
N LYS A 7 -20.01 7.76 -8.46
CA LYS A 7 -19.05 7.00 -7.65
C LYS A 7 -18.63 7.72 -6.37
N THR A 8 -18.65 9.05 -6.35
CA THR A 8 -18.29 9.84 -5.17
C THR A 8 -19.52 10.27 -4.37
N HIS A 9 -20.73 9.90 -4.79
CA HIS A 9 -22.00 10.36 -4.21
C HIS A 9 -22.13 11.89 -4.12
N LEU A 10 -21.60 12.60 -5.13
CA LEU A 10 -21.64 14.06 -5.20
C LEU A 10 -22.63 14.53 -6.26
N HIS A 11 -23.33 15.64 -5.95
CA HIS A 11 -24.16 16.32 -6.92
C HIS A 11 -23.32 16.83 -8.10
N ARG A 12 -23.91 16.86 -9.31
CA ARG A 12 -23.18 17.16 -10.56
C ARG A 12 -22.44 18.49 -10.52
N SER A 13 -23.05 19.53 -9.97
CA SER A 13 -22.46 20.87 -9.80
C SER A 13 -21.26 20.88 -8.84
N THR A 14 -21.35 20.15 -7.73
CA THR A 14 -20.25 20.01 -6.75
C THR A 14 -19.08 19.24 -7.35
N ALA A 15 -19.35 18.11 -8.00
CA ALA A 15 -18.31 17.32 -8.68
C ALA A 15 -17.59 18.16 -9.74
N HIS A 16 -18.33 18.95 -10.53
CA HIS A 16 -17.76 19.84 -11.53
C HIS A 16 -16.80 20.88 -10.92
N ARG A 17 -17.20 21.55 -9.83
CA ARG A 17 -16.35 22.54 -9.15
C ARG A 17 -15.07 21.91 -8.59
N ILE A 18 -15.16 20.72 -8.01
CA ILE A 18 -13.99 20.00 -7.50
C ILE A 18 -13.07 19.59 -8.64
N LEU A 19 -13.62 19.03 -9.73
CA LEU A 19 -12.83 18.65 -10.90
C LEU A 19 -12.11 19.85 -11.53
N MET A 20 -12.78 20.99 -11.66
CA MET A 20 -12.13 22.23 -12.08
C MET A 20 -10.98 22.64 -11.17
N ALA A 21 -11.17 22.56 -9.85
CA ALA A 21 -10.11 22.90 -8.90
C ALA A 21 -8.92 21.93 -8.99
N LEU A 22 -9.19 20.63 -9.15
CA LEU A 22 -8.14 19.61 -9.33
C LEU A 22 -7.39 19.80 -10.65
N GLU A 23 -8.08 20.13 -11.73
CA GLU A 23 -7.51 20.40 -13.05
C GLU A 23 -6.69 21.70 -13.05
N TYR A 24 -7.21 22.77 -12.46
CA TYR A 24 -6.48 24.02 -12.26
C TYR A 24 -5.18 23.82 -11.48
N ASN A 25 -5.15 22.82 -10.58
CA ASN A 25 -3.98 22.47 -9.81
C ASN A 25 -3.11 21.38 -10.46
N ASP A 26 -3.34 20.99 -11.72
CA ASP A 26 -2.64 19.93 -12.47
C ASP A 26 -2.68 18.53 -11.82
N LEU A 27 -3.60 18.30 -10.88
CA LEU A 27 -3.77 17.01 -10.21
C LEU A 27 -4.52 16.01 -11.10
N ILE A 28 -5.36 16.51 -12.00
CA ILE A 28 -6.03 15.74 -13.05
C ILE A 28 -5.91 16.48 -14.38
N GLN A 29 -6.19 15.79 -15.48
CA GLN A 29 -6.25 16.39 -16.81
C GLN A 29 -7.49 15.87 -17.53
N GLN A 30 -8.27 16.77 -18.13
CA GLN A 30 -9.36 16.39 -19.03
C GLN A 30 -8.81 16.10 -20.43
N ASN A 31 -9.25 14.98 -21.01
CA ASN A 31 -9.01 14.68 -22.41
C ASN A 31 -9.95 15.56 -23.27
N PRO A 32 -9.43 16.42 -24.16
CA PRO A 32 -10.24 17.33 -24.96
C PRO A 32 -11.13 16.61 -25.98
N GLU A 33 -10.77 15.40 -26.42
CA GLU A 33 -11.49 14.65 -27.46
C GLU A 33 -12.76 13.96 -26.92
N ASN A 34 -12.76 13.54 -25.65
CA ASN A 34 -13.87 12.76 -25.08
C ASN A 34 -14.34 13.24 -23.70
N GLY A 35 -13.76 14.31 -23.17
CA GLY A 35 -14.13 14.92 -21.89
C GLY A 35 -13.87 14.04 -20.65
N LYS A 36 -13.17 12.91 -20.79
CA LYS A 36 -12.80 12.03 -19.66
C LYS A 36 -11.60 12.58 -18.92
N TYR A 37 -11.52 12.29 -17.61
CA TYR A 37 -10.42 12.73 -16.77
C TYR A 37 -9.40 11.61 -16.54
N ARG A 38 -8.12 11.98 -16.47
CA ARG A 38 -7.01 11.12 -16.01
C ARG A 38 -6.21 11.82 -14.93
N LEU A 39 -5.39 11.06 -14.19
CA LEU A 39 -4.46 11.65 -13.22
C LEU A 39 -3.44 12.53 -13.95
N GLY A 40 -3.16 13.70 -13.39
CA GLY A 40 -2.18 14.65 -13.90
C GLY A 40 -0.77 14.32 -13.41
N ILE A 41 0.24 14.82 -14.13
CA ILE A 41 1.66 14.55 -13.82
C ILE A 41 2.08 15.10 -12.45
N LYS A 42 1.38 16.09 -11.90
CA LYS A 42 1.69 16.64 -10.57
C LYS A 42 1.51 15.61 -9.46
N LEU A 43 0.53 14.71 -9.56
CA LEU A 43 0.38 13.62 -8.59
C LEU A 43 1.59 12.68 -8.60
N PHE A 44 2.17 12.40 -9.77
CA PHE A 44 3.41 11.64 -9.88
C PHE A 44 4.58 12.38 -9.23
N ARG A 45 4.73 13.69 -9.48
CA ARG A 45 5.81 14.50 -8.88
C ARG A 45 5.69 14.57 -7.35
N LEU A 46 4.48 14.80 -6.82
CA LEU A 46 4.22 14.84 -5.38
C LEU A 46 4.47 13.48 -4.73
N GLY A 47 4.00 12.40 -5.36
CA GLY A 47 4.28 11.04 -4.89
C GLY A 47 5.77 10.71 -4.92
N HIS A 48 6.46 11.08 -6.01
CA HIS A 48 7.90 10.90 -6.13
C HIS A 48 8.65 11.71 -5.07
N GLN A 49 8.28 12.96 -4.81
CA GLN A 49 8.91 13.81 -3.79
C GLN A 49 8.67 13.29 -2.36
N ALA A 50 7.45 12.82 -2.07
CA ALA A 50 7.12 12.20 -0.80
C ALA A 50 7.94 10.92 -0.56
N VAL A 51 8.21 10.16 -1.63
CA VAL A 51 8.99 8.92 -1.58
C VAL A 51 10.51 9.17 -1.74
N SER A 52 10.95 10.29 -2.33
CA SER A 52 12.38 10.59 -2.54
C SER A 52 13.10 10.95 -1.24
N HIS A 53 12.38 11.41 -0.22
CA HIS A 53 12.92 11.48 1.14
C HIS A 53 13.19 10.09 1.75
N LEU A 54 12.60 9.04 1.19
CA LEU A 54 12.85 7.63 1.49
C LEU A 54 13.73 7.03 0.38
N ASN A 55 15.00 7.45 0.31
CA ASN A 55 16.05 6.84 -0.55
C ASN A 55 16.21 5.31 -0.37
N LEU A 56 15.53 4.72 0.61
CA LEU A 56 15.49 3.30 0.90
C LEU A 56 15.20 2.44 -0.34
N ARG A 57 14.26 2.84 -1.22
CA ARG A 57 13.97 2.05 -2.43
C ARG A 57 15.17 1.94 -3.36
N GLU A 58 15.82 3.06 -3.66
CA GLU A 58 16.97 3.08 -4.57
C GLU A 58 18.16 2.33 -3.97
N ILE A 59 18.41 2.53 -2.67
CA ILE A 59 19.46 1.82 -1.92
C ILE A 59 19.22 0.31 -1.91
N CYS A 60 17.98 -0.13 -1.66
CA CYS A 60 17.66 -1.56 -1.53
C CYS A 60 17.53 -2.29 -2.87
N ARG A 61 17.23 -1.59 -3.97
CA ARG A 61 16.92 -2.22 -5.28
C ARG A 61 17.96 -3.26 -5.72
N PRO A 62 19.28 -3.01 -5.66
CA PRO A 62 20.28 -4.01 -6.06
C PRO A 62 20.22 -5.29 -5.22
N PHE A 63 19.94 -5.17 -3.92
CA PHE A 63 19.81 -6.30 -3.00
C PHE A 63 18.56 -7.12 -3.29
N LEU A 64 17.42 -6.47 -3.57
CA LEU A 64 16.19 -7.17 -3.96
C LEU A 64 16.39 -7.96 -5.24
N THR A 65 17.04 -7.37 -6.24
CA THR A 65 17.36 -8.03 -7.51
C THR A 65 18.30 -9.22 -7.31
N ARG A 66 19.30 -9.09 -6.43
CA ARG A 66 20.19 -10.19 -6.08
C ARG A 66 19.43 -11.35 -5.45
N ILE A 67 18.58 -11.08 -4.45
CA ILE A 67 17.76 -12.11 -3.78
C ILE A 67 16.84 -12.78 -4.79
N MET A 68 16.14 -12.02 -5.64
CA MET A 68 15.29 -12.59 -6.69
C MET A 68 16.10 -13.46 -7.65
N ASN A 69 17.32 -13.05 -8.03
CA ASN A 69 18.17 -13.84 -8.91
C ASN A 69 18.65 -15.15 -8.27
N GLU A 70 18.88 -15.16 -6.96
CA GLU A 70 19.33 -16.33 -6.20
C GLU A 70 18.17 -17.29 -5.90
N THR A 71 17.00 -16.78 -5.50
CA THR A 71 15.84 -17.61 -5.11
C THR A 71 14.89 -17.91 -6.27
N LYS A 72 14.95 -17.11 -7.34
CA LYS A 72 13.97 -17.05 -8.44
C LYS A 72 12.55 -16.66 -7.98
N GLU A 73 12.40 -16.19 -6.75
CA GLU A 73 11.10 -15.80 -6.20
C GLU A 73 10.86 -14.30 -6.27
N THR A 74 9.59 -13.90 -6.25
CA THR A 74 9.23 -12.48 -6.17
C THR A 74 9.65 -11.91 -4.81
N VAL A 75 10.36 -10.79 -4.82
CA VAL A 75 10.84 -10.11 -3.61
C VAL A 75 10.14 -8.77 -3.45
N HIS A 76 9.69 -8.47 -2.24
CA HIS A 76 9.01 -7.22 -1.88
C HIS A 76 9.84 -6.42 -0.89
N LEU A 77 9.81 -5.10 -1.06
CA LEU A 77 10.25 -4.15 -0.04
C LEU A 77 9.01 -3.41 0.47
N ALA A 78 8.88 -3.33 1.78
CA ALA A 78 7.77 -2.66 2.42
C ALA A 78 8.21 -2.03 3.75
N VAL A 79 7.37 -1.13 4.25
CA VAL A 79 7.52 -0.51 5.57
C VAL A 79 6.25 -0.67 6.38
N LEU A 80 6.41 -0.58 7.71
CA LEU A 80 5.29 -0.51 8.64
C LEU A 80 4.70 0.90 8.60
N ASP A 81 3.40 0.99 8.36
CA ASP A 81 2.61 2.22 8.32
C ASP A 81 1.37 1.99 9.19
N GLU A 82 1.48 2.35 10.46
CA GLU A 82 0.51 2.03 11.53
C GLU A 82 0.24 0.52 11.62
N ASP A 83 -0.99 0.06 11.36
CA ASP A 83 -1.38 -1.35 11.35
C ASP A 83 -1.23 -2.01 9.98
N GLN A 84 -0.68 -1.30 8.99
CA GLN A 84 -0.60 -1.73 7.60
C GLN A 84 0.85 -1.88 7.14
N VAL A 85 1.04 -2.80 6.20
CA VAL A 85 2.26 -2.94 5.40
C VAL A 85 2.08 -2.09 4.15
N LEU A 86 2.96 -1.12 3.95
CA LEU A 86 3.03 -0.31 2.74
C LEU A 86 4.14 -0.82 1.82
N TYR A 87 3.77 -1.35 0.65
CA TYR A 87 4.75 -1.79 -0.34
C TYR A 87 5.45 -0.60 -1.00
N LEU A 88 6.77 -0.54 -0.84
CA LEU A 88 7.62 0.46 -1.48
C LEU A 88 8.20 -0.01 -2.80
N ASP A 89 8.51 -1.31 -2.92
CA ASP A 89 9.09 -1.85 -4.14
C ASP A 89 8.78 -3.34 -4.35
N LYS A 90 8.94 -3.80 -5.59
CA LYS A 90 8.74 -5.19 -6.00
C LYS A 90 9.72 -5.55 -7.12
N VAL A 91 10.38 -6.69 -6.99
CA VAL A 91 11.13 -7.35 -8.07
C VAL A 91 10.43 -8.67 -8.37
N GLU A 92 9.87 -8.81 -9.55
CA GLU A 92 9.15 -10.04 -9.95
C GLU A 92 10.14 -11.12 -10.38
N GLY A 93 9.97 -12.32 -9.83
CA GLY A 93 10.67 -13.52 -10.30
C GLY A 93 10.07 -14.07 -11.60
N PRO A 94 10.75 -15.01 -12.27
CA PRO A 94 10.33 -15.58 -13.54
C PRO A 94 9.10 -16.51 -13.45
N HIS A 95 8.67 -16.93 -12.26
CA HIS A 95 7.57 -17.87 -12.11
C HIS A 95 6.21 -17.29 -12.53
N ALA A 96 5.36 -18.14 -13.11
CA ALA A 96 4.05 -17.74 -13.65
C ALA A 96 3.03 -17.36 -12.56
N LEU A 97 3.20 -17.84 -11.32
CA LEU A 97 2.29 -17.54 -10.22
C LEU A 97 2.53 -16.12 -9.70
N ARG A 98 1.71 -15.17 -10.14
CA ARG A 98 1.80 -13.77 -9.72
C ARG A 98 0.86 -13.50 -8.56
N MET A 99 1.41 -13.16 -7.39
CA MET A 99 0.61 -12.54 -6.33
C MET A 99 0.14 -11.14 -6.76
N PRO A 100 -1.12 -10.75 -6.50
CA PRO A 100 -1.67 -9.44 -6.85
C PRO A 100 -1.17 -8.30 -5.93
N SER A 101 0.11 -8.27 -5.59
CA SER A 101 0.77 -7.19 -4.84
C SER A 101 1.25 -6.09 -5.80
N ARG A 102 1.06 -4.81 -5.42
CA ARG A 102 1.49 -3.63 -6.20
C ARG A 102 2.13 -2.60 -5.28
N VAL A 103 3.11 -1.85 -5.78
CA VAL A 103 3.73 -0.72 -5.06
C VAL A 103 2.66 0.31 -4.72
N GLY A 104 2.74 0.87 -3.50
CA GLY A 104 1.76 1.80 -2.94
C GLY A 104 0.51 1.14 -2.34
N ARG A 105 0.36 -0.19 -2.47
CA ARG A 105 -0.75 -0.91 -1.83
C ARG A 105 -0.48 -1.05 -0.33
N ARG A 106 -1.53 -0.86 0.47
CA ARG A 106 -1.57 -1.18 1.90
C ARG A 106 -2.30 -2.49 2.15
N ILE A 107 -1.75 -3.31 3.05
CA ILE A 107 -2.39 -4.55 3.51
C ILE A 107 -2.20 -4.72 5.02
N PRO A 108 -3.15 -5.35 5.74
CA PRO A 108 -3.03 -5.45 7.18
C PRO A 108 -1.83 -6.28 7.62
N THR A 109 -1.14 -5.82 8.66
CA THR A 109 0.10 -6.44 9.15
C THR A 109 -0.13 -7.83 9.74
N TYR A 110 -1.25 -8.02 10.45
CA TYR A 110 -1.57 -9.26 11.15
C TYR A 110 -1.79 -10.49 10.24
N CYS A 111 -2.04 -10.29 8.95
CA CYS A 111 -2.36 -11.39 8.02
C CYS A 111 -1.28 -11.64 6.96
N THR A 112 -0.07 -11.09 7.15
CA THR A 112 1.02 -11.19 6.18
C THR A 112 2.33 -11.55 6.87
N SER A 113 3.21 -12.28 6.19
CA SER A 113 4.52 -12.62 6.75
C SER A 113 5.38 -11.37 6.99
N LEU A 114 5.38 -10.42 6.04
CA LEU A 114 6.06 -9.12 6.18
C LEU A 114 5.55 -8.34 7.40
N GLY A 115 4.23 -8.23 7.53
CA GLY A 115 3.62 -7.48 8.62
C GLY A 115 3.89 -8.10 9.98
N LYS A 116 3.77 -9.43 10.10
CA LYS A 116 4.14 -10.13 11.34
C LYS A 116 5.63 -9.98 11.67
N ALA A 117 6.52 -10.05 10.68
CA ALA A 117 7.95 -9.83 10.88
C ALA A 117 8.29 -8.38 11.29
N MET A 118 7.53 -7.38 10.83
CA MET A 118 7.68 -5.99 11.28
C MET A 118 7.15 -5.81 12.71
N LEU A 119 5.97 -6.37 13.01
CA LEU A 119 5.36 -6.30 14.34
C LEU A 119 6.18 -7.06 15.40
N SER A 120 6.89 -8.13 15.03
CA SER A 120 7.74 -8.87 15.97
C SER A 120 8.92 -8.02 16.48
N CYS A 121 9.36 -7.01 15.72
CA CYS A 121 10.38 -6.07 16.16
C CYS A 121 9.90 -5.04 17.19
N LEU A 122 8.58 -4.93 17.41
CA LEU A 122 7.97 -4.05 18.41
C LEU A 122 7.73 -4.82 19.71
N ASP A 123 7.61 -4.12 20.83
CA ASP A 123 7.15 -4.73 22.08
C ASP A 123 5.65 -5.02 22.08
N ASP A 124 5.19 -5.85 23.03
CA ASP A 124 3.78 -6.25 23.09
C ASP A 124 2.83 -5.08 23.36
N GLN A 125 3.29 -4.01 24.02
CA GLN A 125 2.49 -2.84 24.33
C GLN A 125 2.30 -1.95 23.11
N GLU A 126 3.35 -1.76 22.30
CA GLU A 126 3.31 -1.08 21.01
C GLU A 126 2.33 -1.78 20.06
N VAL A 127 2.42 -3.10 19.93
CA VAL A 127 1.48 -3.89 19.13
C VAL A 127 0.04 -3.75 19.64
N LYS A 128 -0.17 -3.80 20.96
CA LYS A 128 -1.52 -3.57 21.54
C LYS A 128 -2.05 -2.18 21.21
N ASN A 129 -1.21 -1.15 21.21
CA ASN A 129 -1.61 0.21 20.88
C ASN A 129 -2.04 0.33 19.42
N ILE A 130 -1.30 -0.28 18.48
CA ILE A 130 -1.64 -0.32 17.05
C ILE A 130 -3.04 -0.90 16.82
N PHE A 131 -3.40 -1.96 17.55
CA PHE A 131 -4.67 -2.68 17.36
C PHE A 131 -5.79 -2.30 18.35
N ARG A 132 -5.60 -1.28 19.20
CA ARG A 132 -6.52 -0.99 20.33
C ARG A 132 -7.98 -0.83 19.93
N ASN A 133 -8.24 -0.22 18.78
CA ASN A 133 -9.60 0.06 18.27
C ASN A 133 -9.88 -0.66 16.95
N GLN A 134 -9.17 -1.75 16.67
CA GLN A 134 -9.22 -2.44 15.37
C GLN A 134 -9.87 -3.81 15.47
N VAL A 135 -10.64 -4.16 14.43
CA VAL A 135 -11.22 -5.50 14.27
C VAL A 135 -10.38 -6.28 13.26
N LEU A 136 -9.78 -7.38 13.72
CA LEU A 136 -8.99 -8.28 12.89
C LEU A 136 -9.92 -9.11 11.99
N ARG A 137 -10.13 -8.64 10.76
CA ARG A 137 -10.95 -9.32 9.75
C ARG A 137 -10.26 -10.59 9.25
N PRO A 138 -10.93 -11.74 9.24
CA PRO A 138 -10.38 -12.96 8.67
C PRO A 138 -10.43 -12.90 7.13
N TYR A 139 -9.28 -13.03 6.47
CA TYR A 139 -9.19 -13.09 5.00
C TYR A 139 -9.14 -14.53 4.47
N THR A 140 -8.68 -15.46 5.31
CA THR A 140 -8.56 -16.88 5.05
C THR A 140 -8.85 -17.67 6.33
N ALA A 141 -8.99 -19.00 6.22
CA ALA A 141 -9.14 -19.88 7.39
C ALA A 141 -7.99 -19.75 8.40
N ASN A 142 -6.79 -19.40 7.93
CA ASN A 142 -5.57 -19.29 8.74
C ASN A 142 -5.30 -17.85 9.22
N THR A 143 -6.19 -16.90 8.96
CA THR A 143 -6.00 -15.53 9.42
C THR A 143 -6.25 -15.44 10.92
N VAL A 144 -5.31 -14.83 11.65
CA VAL A 144 -5.47 -14.57 13.08
C VAL A 144 -6.65 -13.63 13.34
N LYS A 145 -7.48 -13.97 14.32
CA LYS A 145 -8.79 -13.33 14.55
C LYS A 145 -8.82 -12.43 15.78
N THR A 146 -7.85 -12.57 16.67
CA THR A 146 -7.79 -11.81 17.93
C THR A 146 -6.35 -11.45 18.27
N LEU A 147 -6.18 -10.45 19.14
CA LEU A 147 -4.87 -9.89 19.47
C LEU A 147 -4.00 -10.87 20.27
N ASN A 148 -4.59 -11.67 21.17
CA ASN A 148 -3.81 -12.60 21.99
C ASN A 148 -3.07 -13.68 21.17
N PRO A 149 -3.72 -14.40 20.23
CA PRO A 149 -3.01 -15.32 19.34
C PRO A 149 -1.97 -14.61 18.45
N LEU A 150 -2.25 -13.37 18.01
CA LEU A 150 -1.28 -12.59 17.24
C LEU A 150 -0.01 -12.35 18.08
N LEU A 151 -0.16 -11.86 19.32
CA LEU A 151 0.98 -11.66 20.23
C LEU A 151 1.78 -12.96 20.47
N THR A 152 1.10 -14.09 20.61
CA THR A 152 1.75 -15.40 20.72
C THR A 152 2.57 -15.73 19.48
N GLU A 153 2.02 -15.55 18.27
CA GLU A 153 2.76 -15.77 17.03
C GLU A 153 3.96 -14.82 16.91
N LEU A 154 3.81 -13.55 17.25
CA LEU A 154 4.90 -12.56 17.19
C LEU A 154 6.06 -12.93 18.11
N ARG A 155 5.78 -13.47 19.30
CA ARG A 155 6.81 -13.97 20.22
C ARG A 155 7.56 -15.19 19.68
N MET A 156 6.95 -15.99 18.80
CA MET A 156 7.65 -17.10 18.13
C MET A 156 8.54 -16.63 16.97
N ILE A 157 8.27 -15.45 16.41
CA ILE A 157 9.03 -14.88 15.29
C ILE A 157 10.27 -14.10 15.80
N ARG A 158 10.20 -13.55 17.02
CA ARG A 158 11.33 -12.90 17.71
C ARG A 158 12.46 -13.87 18.02
#